data_AF-A0A7K4B491-F1
#
_entry.id   AF-A0A7K4B491-F1
#
_cell.length_a   1.000
_cell.length_b   1.000
_cell.length_c   1.000
_cell.angle_alpha   90.00
_cell.angle_beta   90.00
_cell.angle_gamma   90.00
#
_symmetry.space_group_name_H-M   'P 1'
#
loop_
_entity.id
_entity.type
_entity.pdbx_description
1 polymer ?
#
loop_
_entity_poly.entity_id
_entity_poly.type
_entity_poly.pdbx_seq_one_letter_code
_entity_poly.pdbx_strand_id
1 'polypeptide(L)'
;IKKAVETGVLKSGIMYECVKNNVPYVLAGSIRDDGPLPDVITDSMVAQDEMRKYVPEIGMVLMIATMLHSIAVGNCLPSYVMTVCVDINPSTLTKLMDRGTSQAIGVVSDAGAFFPMLLSQLHQLQDE
;
A
#
# COMPACT_ATOMS: atom_id res chain seq x y z
N ILE A 1 -5.13 12.81 11.12
CA ILE A 1 -5.49 11.47 11.64
C ILE A 1 -4.96 11.27 13.06
N LYS A 2 -3.66 11.52 13.31
CA LYS A 2 -3.04 11.37 14.63
C LYS A 2 -3.83 11.99 15.80
N LYS A 3 -4.25 13.25 15.66
CA LYS A 3 -5.06 13.95 16.67
C LYS A 3 -6.37 13.21 16.99
N ALA A 4 -7.04 12.63 16.00
CA ALA A 4 -8.28 11.89 16.21
C ALA A 4 -8.06 10.59 17.01
N VAL A 5 -6.90 9.95 16.85
CA VAL A 5 -6.48 8.79 17.66
C VAL A 5 -6.16 9.22 19.09
N GLU A 6 -5.42 10.32 19.25
CA GLU A 6 -5.02 10.85 20.56
C GLU A 6 -6.21 11.33 21.39
N THR A 7 -7.21 11.97 20.76
CA THR A 7 -8.43 12.42 21.44
C THR A 7 -9.48 11.31 21.58
N GLY A 8 -9.16 10.08 21.16
CA GLY A 8 -10.06 8.92 21.30
C GLY A 8 -11.29 8.94 20.38
N VAL A 9 -11.30 9.77 19.33
CA VAL A 9 -12.36 9.77 18.32
C VAL A 9 -12.23 8.55 17.41
N LEU A 10 -10.99 8.24 16.99
CA LEU A 10 -10.67 7.03 16.24
C LEU A 10 -10.06 6.00 17.20
N LYS A 11 -10.69 4.83 17.33
CA LYS A 11 -10.35 3.82 18.35
C LYS A 11 -9.87 2.46 17.79
N SER A 12 -9.97 2.26 16.48
CA SER A 12 -9.58 1.02 15.82
C SER A 12 -9.41 1.23 14.30
N GLY A 13 -8.87 0.23 13.61
CA GLY A 13 -8.68 0.21 12.17
C GLY A 13 -7.26 0.55 11.73
N ILE A 14 -7.01 0.47 10.41
CA ILE A 14 -5.65 0.55 9.83
C ILE A 14 -4.93 1.83 10.26
N MET A 15 -5.57 2.99 10.09
CA MET A 15 -4.96 4.28 10.42
C MET A 15 -4.72 4.46 11.93
N TYR A 16 -5.57 3.85 12.77
CA TYR A 16 -5.36 3.82 14.22
C TYR A 16 -4.12 3.01 14.56
N GLU A 17 -3.99 1.80 14.00
CA GLU A 17 -2.84 0.92 14.23
C GLU A 17 -1.55 1.54 13.71
N CYS A 18 -1.58 2.24 12.56
CA CYS A 18 -0.40 2.96 12.07
C CYS A 18 0.07 4.04 13.05
N VAL A 19 -0.86 4.84 13.60
CA VAL A 19 -0.51 5.87 14.58
C VAL A 19 -0.01 5.27 15.89
N LYS A 20 -0.65 4.21 16.40
CA LYS A 20 -0.27 3.57 17.66
C LYS A 20 1.08 2.87 17.60
N ASN A 21 1.40 2.24 16.47
CA ASN A 21 2.64 1.49 16.27
C ASN A 21 3.73 2.31 15.56
N ASN A 22 3.53 3.62 15.37
CA ASN A 22 4.46 4.51 14.66
C ASN A 22 4.83 4.03 13.25
N VAL A 23 3.88 3.41 12.54
CA VAL A 23 4.06 3.02 11.14
C VAL A 23 3.86 4.26 10.27
N PRO A 24 4.87 4.67 9.47
CA PRO A 24 4.72 5.81 8.57
C PRO A 24 3.71 5.49 7.46
N TYR A 25 2.97 6.51 7.03
CA TYR A 25 2.04 6.42 5.91
C TYR A 25 2.11 7.68 5.05
N VAL A 26 1.85 7.51 3.76
CA VAL A 26 1.74 8.59 2.78
C VAL A 26 0.37 8.50 2.14
N LEU A 27 -0.43 9.56 2.25
CA LEU A 27 -1.73 9.66 1.58
C LEU A 27 -1.58 10.60 0.39
N ALA A 28 -1.38 10.04 -0.80
CA ALA A 28 -1.32 10.83 -2.03
C ALA A 28 -2.73 11.18 -2.50
N GLY A 29 -2.96 12.46 -2.76
CA GLY A 29 -4.23 12.97 -3.23
C GLY A 29 -4.52 12.60 -4.68
N SER A 30 -5.80 12.67 -5.02
CA SER A 30 -6.32 12.43 -6.36
C SER A 30 -7.34 13.51 -6.74
N ILE A 31 -7.54 13.71 -8.05
CA ILE A 31 -8.58 14.61 -8.58
C ILE A 31 -10.01 14.23 -8.18
N ARG A 32 -10.19 13.06 -7.58
CA ARG A 32 -11.50 12.54 -7.14
C ARG A 32 -11.73 12.69 -5.64
N ASP A 33 -10.79 13.30 -4.92
CA ASP A 33 -10.88 13.37 -3.47
C ASP A 33 -11.98 14.35 -3.03
N ASP A 34 -12.84 13.89 -2.13
CA ASP A 34 -13.84 14.72 -1.48
C ASP A 34 -13.23 15.46 -0.29
N GLY A 35 -12.91 16.76 -0.47
CA GLY A 35 -12.47 17.65 0.61
C GLY A 35 -11.44 17.01 1.55
N PRO A 36 -10.29 16.55 1.01
CA PRO A 36 -9.48 15.48 1.58
C PRO A 36 -9.08 15.71 3.04
N LEU A 37 -8.78 14.61 3.74
CA LEU A 37 -8.26 14.69 5.11
C LEU A 37 -7.03 15.60 5.16
N PRO A 38 -6.79 16.32 6.28
CA PRO A 38 -5.64 17.22 6.40
C PRO A 38 -4.27 16.55 6.16
N ASP A 39 -4.20 15.23 6.36
CA ASP A 39 -2.99 14.42 6.20
C ASP A 39 -2.71 14.04 4.72
N VAL A 40 -3.62 14.36 3.78
CA VAL A 40 -3.47 14.07 2.35
C VAL A 40 -2.56 15.09 1.69
N ILE A 41 -1.58 14.61 0.93
CA ILE A 41 -0.69 15.41 0.10
C ILE A 41 -1.34 15.59 -1.27
N THR A 42 -1.87 16.78 -1.53
CA THR A 42 -2.61 17.09 -2.77
C THR A 42 -1.71 17.33 -3.97
N ASP A 43 -0.47 17.77 -3.75
CA ASP A 43 0.53 17.92 -4.82
C ASP A 43 1.13 16.54 -5.15
N SER A 44 0.93 16.09 -6.39
CA SER A 44 1.33 14.76 -6.83
C SER A 44 2.85 14.57 -6.92
N MET A 45 3.61 15.64 -7.17
CA MET A 45 5.07 15.57 -7.19
C MET A 45 5.61 15.47 -5.77
N VAL A 46 5.08 16.27 -4.85
CA VAL A 46 5.43 16.17 -3.42
C VAL A 46 5.06 14.79 -2.87
N ALA A 47 3.88 14.26 -3.22
CA ALA A 47 3.47 12.93 -2.79
C ALA A 47 4.40 11.83 -3.32
N GLN A 48 4.84 11.93 -4.58
CA GLN A 48 5.82 11.01 -5.15
C GLN A 48 7.17 11.09 -4.44
N ASP A 49 7.65 12.30 -4.12
CA ASP A 49 8.91 12.48 -3.41
C ASP A 49 8.83 11.93 -1.97
N GLU A 50 7.72 12.12 -1.28
CA GLU A 50 7.48 11.50 0.03
C GLU A 50 7.45 9.97 -0.06
N MET A 51 6.81 9.38 -1.08
CA MET A 51 6.84 7.92 -1.29
C MET A 51 8.27 7.40 -1.50
N ARG A 52 9.08 8.11 -2.30
CA ARG A 52 10.46 7.71 -2.61
C ARG A 52 11.36 7.66 -1.38
N LYS A 53 11.12 8.47 -0.35
CA LYS A 53 11.94 8.46 0.88
C LYS A 53 11.97 7.11 1.57
N TYR A 54 10.91 6.32 1.44
CA TYR A 54 10.80 5.01 2.07
C TYR A 54 11.40 3.89 1.23
N VAL A 55 11.57 4.08 -0.09
CA VAL A 55 12.06 3.05 -1.02
C VAL A 55 13.38 2.39 -0.60
N PRO A 56 14.41 3.12 -0.12
CA PRO A 56 15.69 2.51 0.25
C PRO A 56 15.59 1.43 1.33
N GLU A 57 14.54 1.45 2.16
CA GLU A 57 14.35 0.52 3.28
C GLU A 57 13.50 -0.71 2.91
N ILE A 58 12.96 -0.75 1.68
CA ILE A 58 11.99 -1.78 1.27
C ILE A 58 12.71 -3.03 0.76
N GLY A 59 12.57 -4.15 1.49
CA GLY A 59 12.95 -5.48 1.00
C GLY A 59 11.84 -6.17 0.18
N MET A 60 10.59 -5.83 0.46
CA MET A 60 9.41 -6.37 -0.21
C MET A 60 8.26 -5.35 -0.20
N VAL A 61 7.49 -5.29 -1.29
CA VAL A 61 6.24 -4.51 -1.35
C VAL A 61 5.03 -5.40 -1.62
N LEU A 62 3.93 -5.11 -0.95
CA LEU A 62 2.64 -5.74 -1.15
C LEU A 62 1.64 -4.70 -1.68
N MET A 63 1.25 -4.86 -2.94
CA MET A 63 0.34 -3.97 -3.67
C MET A 63 -1.05 -4.57 -3.72
N ILE A 64 -2.05 -3.94 -3.10
CA ILE A 64 -3.39 -4.53 -2.93
C ILE A 64 -4.48 -3.65 -3.57
N ALA A 65 -5.17 -4.20 -4.57
CA ALA A 65 -6.40 -3.68 -5.18
C ALA A 65 -6.36 -2.18 -5.57
N THR A 66 -5.23 -1.71 -6.08
CA THR A 66 -5.05 -0.29 -6.46
C THR A 66 -4.12 -0.12 -7.65
N MET A 67 -4.67 -0.01 -8.85
CA MET A 67 -3.85 0.14 -10.06
C MET A 67 -2.95 1.40 -10.02
N LEU A 68 -3.50 2.56 -9.66
CA LEU A 68 -2.78 3.84 -9.75
C LEU A 68 -1.57 3.88 -8.79
N HIS A 69 -1.78 3.54 -7.52
CA HIS A 69 -0.71 3.55 -6.54
C HIS A 69 0.29 2.41 -6.76
N SER A 70 -0.16 1.23 -7.20
CA SER A 70 0.74 0.11 -7.53
C SER A 70 1.74 0.49 -8.62
N ILE A 71 1.25 1.12 -9.69
CA ILE A 71 2.12 1.59 -10.79
C ILE A 71 3.03 2.72 -10.33
N ALA A 72 2.52 3.68 -9.55
CA ALA A 72 3.33 4.80 -9.06
C ALA A 72 4.48 4.33 -8.16
N VAL A 73 4.21 3.39 -7.24
CA VAL A 73 5.22 2.76 -6.39
C VAL A 73 6.17 1.90 -7.22
N GLY A 74 5.66 1.07 -8.14
CA GLY A 74 6.47 0.24 -9.02
C GLY A 74 7.52 1.04 -9.81
N ASN A 75 7.15 2.21 -10.32
CA ASN A 75 8.07 3.11 -11.02
C ASN A 75 9.19 3.69 -10.13
N CYS A 76 9.02 3.66 -8.81
CA CYS A 76 10.01 4.14 -7.86
C CYS A 76 10.91 3.01 -7.32
N LEU A 77 10.52 1.74 -7.51
CA LEU A 77 11.20 0.60 -6.92
C LEU A 77 12.41 0.14 -7.74
N PRO A 78 13.54 -0.16 -7.08
CA PRO A 78 14.62 -0.92 -7.68
C PRO A 78 14.17 -2.34 -8.08
N SER A 79 14.81 -2.90 -9.11
CA SER A 79 14.46 -4.23 -9.64
C SER A 79 14.66 -5.40 -8.66
N TYR A 80 15.50 -5.23 -7.63
CA TYR A 80 15.77 -6.27 -6.62
C TYR A 80 14.68 -6.38 -5.55
N VAL A 81 13.74 -5.43 -5.47
CA VAL A 81 12.68 -5.45 -4.46
C VAL A 81 11.62 -6.47 -4.84
N MET A 82 11.38 -7.45 -3.95
CA MET A 82 10.32 -8.43 -4.14
C MET A 82 8.97 -7.72 -4.18
N THR A 83 8.21 -7.90 -5.26
CA THR A 83 6.93 -7.22 -5.46
C THR A 83 5.83 -8.24 -5.57
N VAL A 84 4.79 -8.14 -4.73
CA VAL A 84 3.57 -8.95 -4.84
C VAL A 84 2.41 -8.01 -5.12
N CYS A 85 1.65 -8.29 -6.18
CA CYS A 85 0.47 -7.51 -6.55
C CYS A 85 -0.77 -8.39 -6.54
N VAL A 86 -1.77 -8.01 -5.75
CA VAL A 86 -3.05 -8.69 -5.62
C VAL A 86 -4.14 -7.77 -6.15
N ASP A 87 -4.82 -8.19 -7.21
CA ASP A 87 -5.92 -7.43 -7.80
C ASP A 87 -6.92 -8.40 -8.44
N ILE A 88 -8.22 -8.10 -8.33
CA ILE A 88 -9.26 -8.94 -8.94
C ILE A 88 -9.26 -8.82 -10.47
N ASN A 89 -8.76 -7.70 -10.99
CA ASN A 89 -8.68 -7.44 -12.41
C ASN A 89 -7.30 -7.86 -12.95
N PRO A 90 -7.22 -8.92 -13.78
CA PRO A 90 -5.94 -9.38 -14.33
C PRO A 90 -5.23 -8.31 -15.16
N SER A 91 -5.97 -7.38 -15.77
CA SER A 91 -5.35 -6.30 -16.56
C SER A 91 -4.54 -5.31 -15.73
N THR A 92 -4.82 -5.16 -14.43
CA THR A 92 -4.01 -4.36 -13.52
C THR A 92 -2.61 -4.97 -13.39
N LEU A 93 -2.54 -6.29 -13.24
CA LEU A 93 -1.28 -7.04 -13.11
C LEU A 93 -0.46 -6.95 -14.39
N THR A 94 -1.09 -7.17 -15.56
CA THR A 94 -0.40 -7.05 -16.86
C THR A 94 0.24 -5.68 -17.02
N LYS A 95 -0.50 -4.60 -16.76
CA LYS A 95 0.00 -3.23 -16.89
C LYS A 95 1.14 -2.90 -15.93
N LEU A 96 1.16 -3.51 -14.74
CA LEU A 96 2.26 -3.36 -13.78
C LEU A 96 3.52 -4.05 -14.30
N MET A 97 3.40 -5.29 -14.78
CA MET A 97 4.52 -6.07 -15.33
C MET A 97 5.11 -5.41 -16.58
N ASP A 98 4.26 -4.86 -17.46
CA ASP A 98 4.69 -4.16 -18.69
C ASP A 98 5.52 -2.90 -18.42
N ARG A 99 5.48 -2.36 -17.19
CA ARG A 99 6.22 -1.14 -16.80
C ARG A 99 7.55 -1.41 -16.10
N GLY A 100 8.14 -2.58 -16.33
CA GLY A 100 9.48 -2.91 -15.83
C GLY A 100 9.49 -3.62 -14.48
N THR A 101 8.32 -3.90 -13.90
CA THR A 101 8.18 -4.73 -12.70
C THR A 101 8.02 -6.20 -13.07
N SER A 102 8.88 -6.73 -13.94
CA SER A 102 8.82 -8.11 -14.44
C SER A 102 8.97 -9.17 -13.34
N GLN A 103 9.57 -8.79 -12.21
CA GLN A 103 9.73 -9.58 -11.00
C GLN A 103 8.48 -9.58 -10.09
N ALA A 104 7.38 -8.94 -10.50
CA ALA A 104 6.15 -8.92 -9.71
C ALA A 104 5.46 -10.29 -9.73
N ILE A 105 5.15 -10.81 -8.55
CA ILE A 105 4.26 -11.96 -8.38
C ILE A 105 2.83 -11.42 -8.42
N GLY A 106 2.10 -11.75 -9.48
CA GLY A 106 0.70 -11.37 -9.65
C GLY A 106 -0.26 -12.42 -9.09
N VAL A 107 -1.19 -12.01 -8.23
CA VAL A 107 -2.26 -12.86 -7.69
C VAL A 107 -3.61 -12.27 -8.10
N VAL A 108 -4.33 -12.98 -8.97
CA VAL A 108 -5.69 -12.57 -9.36
C VAL A 108 -6.67 -13.02 -8.29
N SER A 109 -7.03 -12.12 -7.37
CA SER A 109 -7.95 -12.42 -6.28
C SER A 109 -8.59 -11.17 -5.68
N ASP A 110 -9.65 -11.37 -4.91
CA ASP A 110 -10.29 -10.33 -4.12
C ASP A 110 -9.47 -10.02 -2.85
N ALA A 111 -9.29 -8.74 -2.53
CA ALA A 111 -8.53 -8.31 -1.36
C ALA A 111 -9.19 -8.72 -0.03
N GLY A 112 -10.53 -8.74 0.01
CA GLY A 112 -11.31 -9.13 1.18
C GLY A 112 -11.19 -10.62 1.50
N ALA A 113 -10.99 -11.48 0.51
CA ALA A 113 -10.69 -12.90 0.69
C ALA A 113 -9.19 -13.15 0.97
N PHE A 114 -8.31 -12.39 0.31
CA PHE A 114 -6.87 -12.54 0.43
C PHE A 114 -6.34 -12.29 1.85
N PHE A 115 -6.74 -11.19 2.50
CA PHE A 115 -6.20 -10.84 3.82
C PHE A 115 -6.54 -11.86 4.93
N PRO A 116 -7.78 -12.35 5.07
CA PRO A 116 -8.10 -13.41 6.03
C PRO A 116 -7.30 -14.69 5.81
N MET A 117 -7.10 -15.09 4.56
CA MET A 117 -6.30 -16.28 4.23
C MET A 117 -4.82 -16.06 4.58
N LEU A 118 -4.28 -14.89 4.25
CA LEU A 118 -2.90 -14.53 4.60
C LEU A 118 -2.72 -14.49 6.13
N LEU A 119 -3.65 -13.89 6.85
CA LEU A 119 -3.61 -13.83 8.31
C LEU A 119 -3.66 -15.23 8.94
N SER A 120 -4.55 -16.10 8.44
CA SER A 120 -4.61 -17.50 8.89
C SER A 120 -3.29 -18.22 8.66
N GLN A 121 -2.60 -17.96 7.55
CA GLN A 121 -1.30 -18.58 7.31
C GLN A 121 -0.19 -18.01 8.18
N LEU A 122 -0.20 -16.70 8.45
CA LEU A 122 0.78 -16.09 9.35
C LEU A 122 0.67 -16.65 10.77
N HIS A 123 -0.55 -16.95 11.26
CA HIS A 123 -0.73 -17.60 12.56
C HIS A 123 -0.19 -19.04 12.56
N GLN A 124 -0.49 -19.83 11.52
CA GLN A 124 0.02 -21.21 11.42
C GLN A 124 1.55 -21.26 11.46
N LEU A 125 2.21 -20.36 10.74
CA LEU A 125 3.68 -20.27 10.71
C LEU A 125 4.30 -19.75 12.02
N GLN A 126 3.53 -19.06 12.87
CA GLN A 126 4.01 -18.60 14.18
C GLN A 126 3.86 -19.66 15.26
N ASP A 127 2.91 -20.59 15.09
CA ASP A 127 2.66 -21.69 16.00
C ASP A 127 3.61 -22.90 15.76
N GLU A 128 4.33 -22.93 14.63
CA GLU A 128 5.40 -23.88 14.28
C GLU A 128 6.79 -23.46 14.81
#